data_AF-A0A4Q4T8L7-F1
#
_entry.id   AF-A0A4Q4T8L7-F1
#
_cell.length_a   1.000
_cell.length_b   1.000
_cell.length_c   1.000
_cell.angle_alpha   90.00
_cell.angle_beta   90.00
_cell.angle_gamma   90.00
#
_symmetry.space_group_name_H-M   'P 1'
#
loop_
_entity.id
_entity.type
_entity.pdbx_description
1 polymer ?
#
loop_
_entity_poly.entity_id
_entity_poly.type
_entity_poly.pdbx_seq_one_letter_code
_entity_poly.pdbx_strand_id
1 'polypeptide(L)'
;MCCIDKASSAELTEAINSMFRWYRNAEICYAYLSDIPSAKRIHQKLERSRWFTRGWTLQELIAPAEVVFYSMDWDHVGTKSELSASISSITKIDASFLDSKNLMSASVAQRMSWAAHRETSRPEDIAYCLLGIFDINMPLIYGEGMKAFQRLQEEIIESYPMDYSFFAWGTAVSMFNGDYRPGVPSRGQTIGMGATEG
;
A
#
# COMPACT_ATOMS: atom_id res chain seq x y z
N MET A 1 8.28 -9.73 17.84
CA MET A 1 8.72 -10.43 16.62
C MET A 1 7.96 -11.74 16.56
N CYS A 2 6.92 -11.83 15.73
CA CYS A 2 6.21 -13.07 15.49
C CYS A 2 7.06 -13.90 14.53
N CYS A 3 7.65 -14.99 15.01
CA CYS A 3 8.44 -15.86 14.16
C CYS A 3 7.48 -16.67 13.28
N ILE A 4 7.46 -16.38 11.98
CA ILE A 4 6.73 -17.19 11.00
C ILE A 4 7.53 -18.47 10.81
N ASP A 5 7.01 -19.60 11.30
CA ASP A 5 7.55 -20.90 10.92
C ASP A 5 7.18 -21.14 9.45
N LYS A 6 8.21 -21.25 8.61
CA LYS A 6 8.06 -21.48 7.17
C LYS A 6 7.90 -22.97 6.84
N ALA A 7 7.91 -23.86 7.83
CA ALA A 7 7.79 -25.30 7.64
C ALA A 7 6.34 -25.75 7.39
N SER A 8 5.34 -24.98 7.84
CA SER A 8 3.92 -25.25 7.61
C SER A 8 3.32 -24.24 6.63
N SER A 9 2.78 -24.72 5.49
CA SER A 9 2.12 -23.85 4.50
C SER A 9 0.85 -23.19 5.04
N ALA A 10 0.18 -23.83 5.99
CA ALA A 10 -0.99 -23.29 6.67
C ALA A 10 -0.61 -22.14 7.61
N GLU A 11 0.45 -22.30 8.41
CA GLU A 11 0.95 -21.24 9.30
C GLU A 11 1.52 -20.07 8.50
N LEU A 12 2.21 -20.32 7.39
CA LEU A 12 2.65 -19.26 6.48
C LEU A 12 1.47 -18.46 5.90
N THR A 13 0.39 -19.15 5.53
CA THR A 13 -0.84 -18.52 5.02
C THR A 13 -1.51 -17.67 6.08
N GLU A 14 -1.70 -18.22 7.29
CA GLU A 14 -2.26 -17.49 8.41
C GLU A 14 -1.41 -16.26 8.77
N ALA A 15 -0.09 -16.44 8.77
CA ALA A 15 0.84 -15.38 9.14
C ALA A 15 0.82 -14.22 8.15
N ILE A 16 0.84 -14.48 6.84
CA ILE A 16 0.81 -13.43 5.82
C ILE A 16 -0.53 -12.69 5.83
N ASN A 17 -1.65 -13.41 5.95
CA ASN A 17 -2.98 -12.78 6.06
C ASN A 17 -3.14 -11.97 7.37
N SER A 18 -2.38 -12.32 8.42
CA SER A 18 -2.39 -11.61 9.70
C SER A 18 -1.33 -10.52 9.83
N MET A 19 -0.36 -10.46 8.91
CA MET A 19 0.89 -9.70 9.09
C MET A 19 0.63 -8.20 9.26
N PHE A 20 -0.28 -7.65 8.47
CA PHE A 20 -0.68 -6.25 8.57
C PHE A 20 -1.29 -5.91 9.92
N ARG A 21 -2.15 -6.79 10.45
CA ARG A 21 -2.74 -6.62 11.77
C ARG A 21 -1.67 -6.66 12.87
N TRP A 22 -0.67 -7.53 12.74
CA TRP A 22 0.45 -7.58 13.67
C TRP A 22 1.27 -6.30 13.66
N TYR A 23 1.57 -5.74 12.48
CA TYR A 23 2.24 -4.43 12.40
C TYR A 23 1.36 -3.31 12.96
N ARG A 24 0.08 -3.27 12.61
CA ARG A 24 -0.86 -2.26 13.12
C ARG A 24 -0.97 -2.26 14.65
N ASN A 25 -0.91 -3.44 15.26
CA ASN A 25 -1.00 -3.60 16.72
C ASN A 25 0.36 -3.51 17.43
N ALA A 26 1.46 -3.35 16.69
CA ALA A 26 2.77 -3.18 17.30
C ALA A 26 2.88 -1.77 17.91
N GLU A 27 3.42 -1.69 19.12
CA GLU A 27 3.72 -0.41 19.77
C GLU A 27 4.79 0.38 18.98
N ILE A 28 5.78 -0.34 18.46
CA ILE A 28 6.89 0.23 17.69
C ILE A 28 7.35 -0.77 16.64
N CYS A 29 7.65 -0.27 15.44
CA CYS A 29 8.34 -1.02 14.39
C CYS A 29 9.73 -0.44 14.15
N TYR A 30 10.73 -1.30 14.03
CA TYR A 30 12.10 -0.89 13.72
C TYR A 30 12.42 -1.23 12.26
N ALA A 31 12.84 -0.22 11.49
CA ALA A 31 13.23 -0.37 10.10
C ALA A 31 14.75 -0.18 9.96
N TYR A 32 15.43 -1.26 9.56
CA TYR A 32 16.87 -1.24 9.34
C TYR A 32 17.21 -0.96 7.87
N LEU A 33 17.86 0.17 7.62
CA LEU A 33 18.28 0.66 6.31
C LEU A 33 19.69 0.16 6.00
N SER A 34 19.78 -1.12 5.62
CA SER A 34 21.04 -1.84 5.36
C SER A 34 21.98 -1.22 4.32
N ASP A 35 21.56 -0.21 3.58
CA ASP A 35 22.28 0.43 2.48
C ASP A 35 22.48 1.94 2.67
N ILE A 36 22.11 2.46 3.84
CA ILE A 36 22.29 3.86 4.20
C ILE A 36 23.38 3.95 5.26
N PRO A 37 24.59 4.43 4.91
CA PRO A 37 25.65 4.65 5.90
C PRO A 37 25.33 5.87 6.76
N SER A 38 25.85 5.87 7.98
CA SER A 38 25.75 7.01 8.89
C SER A 38 26.43 8.25 8.31
N ALA A 39 25.69 9.35 8.24
CA ALA A 39 26.18 10.60 7.69
C ALA A 39 25.45 11.81 8.26
N LYS A 40 26.12 12.97 8.30
CA LYS A 40 25.54 14.26 8.75
C LYS A 40 24.29 14.71 7.95
N ARG A 41 24.02 14.12 6.79
CA ARG A 41 22.86 14.42 5.93
C ARG A 41 22.11 13.16 5.52
N ILE A 42 21.80 12.30 6.48
CA ILE A 42 21.18 11.00 6.22
C ILE A 42 19.81 11.12 5.52
N HIS A 43 19.04 12.17 5.83
CA HIS A 43 17.73 12.44 5.22
C HIS A 43 17.80 12.62 3.68
N GLN A 44 18.91 13.16 3.16
CA GLN A 44 19.12 13.34 1.72
C GLN A 44 19.49 12.05 0.98
N LYS A 45 19.74 10.95 1.71
CA LYS A 45 20.09 9.65 1.14
C LYS A 45 18.96 8.63 1.25
N LEU A 46 17.89 8.91 1.98
CA LEU A 46 16.78 7.98 2.21
C LEU A 46 16.17 7.45 0.91
N GLU A 47 16.06 8.31 -0.12
CA GLU A 47 15.57 7.95 -1.45
C GLU A 47 16.34 6.81 -2.12
N ARG A 48 17.60 6.59 -1.71
CA ARG A 48 18.47 5.54 -2.27
C ARG A 48 18.33 4.21 -1.56
N SER A 49 17.60 4.15 -0.45
CA SER A 49 17.45 2.91 0.29
C SER A 49 16.51 1.97 -0.45
N ARG A 50 16.98 0.74 -0.68
CA ARG A 50 16.17 -0.36 -1.19
C ARG A 50 15.01 -0.71 -0.26
N TRP A 51 15.02 -0.27 1.01
CA TRP A 51 13.88 -0.47 1.89
C TRP A 51 12.61 0.14 1.30
N PHE A 52 12.67 1.30 0.63
CA PHE A 52 11.50 1.92 0.01
C PHE A 52 11.04 1.26 -1.29
N THR A 53 11.86 0.41 -1.91
CA THR A 53 11.53 -0.30 -3.15
C THR A 53 11.11 -1.76 -2.91
N ARG A 54 11.16 -2.29 -1.70
CA ARG A 54 10.72 -3.67 -1.42
C ARG A 54 9.19 -3.73 -1.25
N GLY A 55 8.52 -4.75 -1.79
CA GLY A 55 7.06 -4.91 -1.67
C GLY A 55 6.58 -4.97 -0.21
N TRP A 56 7.15 -5.88 0.58
CA TRP A 56 6.73 -6.15 1.96
C TRP A 56 6.89 -4.98 2.93
N THR A 57 7.85 -4.09 2.70
CA THR A 57 8.08 -2.94 3.58
C THR A 57 6.99 -1.88 3.46
N LEU A 58 6.06 -2.00 2.50
CA LEU A 58 4.89 -1.13 2.41
C LEU A 58 4.00 -1.30 3.64
N GLN A 59 3.77 -2.55 4.04
CA GLN A 59 2.99 -2.86 5.23
C GLN A 59 3.73 -2.43 6.49
N GLU A 60 5.05 -2.66 6.55
CA GLU A 60 5.91 -2.19 7.65
C GLU A 60 5.88 -0.66 7.81
N LEU A 61 5.66 0.09 6.73
CA LEU A 61 5.56 1.54 6.75
C LEU A 61 4.18 2.05 7.19
N ILE A 62 3.13 1.53 6.55
CA ILE A 62 1.77 2.07 6.63
C ILE A 62 0.99 1.53 7.83
N ALA A 63 1.19 0.26 8.18
CA ALA A 63 0.37 -0.40 9.19
C ALA A 63 0.62 0.12 10.63
N PRO A 64 1.88 0.17 11.14
CA PRO A 64 2.14 0.54 12.52
C PRO A 64 1.96 2.03 12.74
N ALA A 65 1.58 2.44 13.96
CA ALA A 65 1.54 3.86 14.33
C ALA A 65 2.95 4.48 14.30
N GLU A 66 3.92 3.80 14.91
CA GLU A 66 5.30 4.28 15.05
C GLU A 66 6.29 3.39 14.30
N VAL A 67 7.18 4.02 13.53
CA VAL A 67 8.34 3.37 12.91
C VAL A 67 9.60 4.17 13.23
N VAL A 68 10.64 3.49 13.68
CA VAL A 68 11.95 4.09 13.94
C VAL A 68 12.97 3.51 12.97
N PHE A 69 13.66 4.40 12.25
CA PHE A 69 14.61 4.04 11.22
C PHE A 69 16.04 4.02 11.78
N TYR A 70 16.79 2.98 11.45
CA TYR A 70 18.19 2.81 11.79
C TYR A 70 19.06 2.66 10.53
N SER A 71 20.26 3.24 10.55
CA SER A 71 21.22 3.17 9.46
C SER A 71 21.88 1.79 9.40
N MET A 72 22.70 1.55 8.36
CA MET A 72 23.55 0.36 8.25
C MET A 72 24.45 0.16 9.49
N ASP A 73 24.87 1.26 10.10
CA ASP A 73 25.76 1.29 11.28
C ASP A 73 24.98 1.27 12.61
N TRP A 74 23.66 1.01 12.58
CA TRP A 74 22.75 1.04 13.73
C TRP A 74 22.61 2.41 14.40
N ASP A 75 22.89 3.50 13.68
CA ASP A 75 22.61 4.85 14.19
C ASP A 75 21.15 5.22 13.95
N HIS A 76 20.58 5.96 14.91
CA HIS A 76 19.22 6.48 14.82
C HIS A 76 19.11 7.50 13.67
N VAL A 77 18.23 7.22 12.71
CA VAL A 77 17.99 8.06 11.53
C VAL A 77 16.85 9.05 11.77
N GLY A 78 15.81 8.60 12.47
CA GLY A 78 14.60 9.36 12.73
C GLY A 78 13.37 8.46 12.83
N THR A 79 12.24 9.05 13.22
CA THR A 79 10.94 8.37 13.25
C THR A 79 10.14 8.61 11.96
N LYS A 80 9.11 7.80 11.71
CA LYS A 80 8.18 7.99 10.59
C LYS A 80 7.60 9.40 10.57
N SER A 81 7.18 9.93 11.72
CA SER A 81 6.61 11.27 11.83
C SER A 81 7.65 12.35 11.57
N GLU A 82 8.88 12.22 12.09
CA GLU A 82 9.98 13.14 11.82
C GLU A 82 10.35 13.18 10.33
N LEU A 83 10.26 12.03 9.66
CA LEU A 83 10.66 11.83 8.28
C LEU A 83 9.49 11.91 7.29
N SER A 84 8.28 12.26 7.74
CA SER A 84 7.03 12.15 6.97
C SER A 84 7.11 12.85 5.61
N ALA A 85 7.66 14.07 5.55
CA ALA A 85 7.84 14.80 4.29
C ALA A 85 8.81 14.09 3.31
N SER A 86 9.92 13.55 3.82
CA SER A 86 10.87 12.79 3.00
C SER A 86 10.28 11.47 2.51
N ILE A 87 9.60 10.74 3.40
CA ILE A 87 8.93 9.47 3.08
C ILE A 87 7.83 9.70 2.04
N SER A 88 7.03 10.77 2.19
CA SER A 88 5.98 11.13 1.24
C SER A 88 6.56 11.45 -0.14
N SER A 89 7.66 12.20 -0.20
CA SER A 89 8.35 12.49 -1.45
C SER A 89 8.86 11.23 -2.17
N ILE A 90 9.39 10.26 -1.42
CA ILE A 90 9.96 9.01 -1.95
C ILE A 90 8.85 8.06 -2.41
N THR A 91 7.85 7.82 -1.55
CA THR A 91 6.84 6.78 -1.75
C THR A 91 5.60 7.25 -2.50
N LYS A 92 5.43 8.57 -2.64
CA LYS A 92 4.21 9.23 -3.14
C LYS A 92 2.96 8.96 -2.30
N ILE A 93 3.13 8.44 -1.08
CA ILE A 93 2.08 8.33 -0.08
C ILE A 93 1.92 9.71 0.56
N ASP A 94 0.71 10.27 0.55
CA ASP A 94 0.45 11.54 1.24
C ASP A 94 0.73 11.40 2.74
N ALA A 95 1.32 12.43 3.34
CA ALA A 95 1.69 12.44 4.76
C ALA A 95 0.51 12.10 5.69
N SER A 96 -0.73 12.43 5.30
CA SER A 96 -1.94 12.08 6.07
C SER A 96 -2.17 10.58 6.21
N PHE A 97 -1.69 9.76 5.27
CA PHE A 97 -1.77 8.30 5.35
C PHE A 97 -0.61 7.67 6.12
N LEU A 98 0.49 8.40 6.35
CA LEU A 98 1.61 7.91 7.16
C LEU A 98 1.29 7.91 8.65
N ASP A 99 0.40 8.80 9.11
CA ASP A 99 -0.01 8.88 10.52
C ASP A 99 -1.19 7.95 10.88
N SER A 100 -1.50 6.98 10.02
CA SER A 100 -2.32 5.78 10.31
C SER A 100 -3.82 6.00 10.59
N LYS A 101 -4.34 7.23 10.55
CA LYS A 101 -5.70 7.49 11.07
C LYS A 101 -6.85 7.04 10.17
N ASN A 102 -6.66 6.86 8.87
CA ASN A 102 -7.65 6.19 8.03
C ASN A 102 -7.09 5.68 6.69
N LEU A 103 -6.41 4.53 6.70
CA LEU A 103 -5.97 3.86 5.46
C LEU A 103 -7.13 3.67 4.46
N MET A 104 -8.34 3.41 4.97
CA MET A 104 -9.52 3.08 4.18
C MET A 104 -10.19 4.30 3.55
N SER A 105 -9.78 5.52 3.90
CA SER A 105 -10.22 6.72 3.16
C SER A 105 -9.43 6.93 1.88
N ALA A 106 -8.33 6.21 1.66
CA ALA A 106 -7.65 6.18 0.38
C ALA A 106 -8.46 5.35 -0.62
N SER A 107 -8.60 5.87 -1.84
CA SER A 107 -9.20 5.11 -2.93
C SER A 107 -8.36 3.87 -3.26
N VAL A 108 -8.99 2.89 -3.90
CA VAL A 108 -8.30 1.70 -4.41
C VAL A 108 -7.14 2.09 -5.34
N ALA A 109 -7.31 3.09 -6.21
CA ALA A 109 -6.24 3.59 -7.07
C ALA A 109 -5.06 4.17 -6.28
N GLN A 110 -5.33 4.96 -5.24
CA GLN A 110 -4.28 5.52 -4.38
C GLN A 110 -3.49 4.40 -3.70
N ARG A 111 -4.19 3.43 -3.09
CA ARG A 111 -3.57 2.28 -2.44
C ARG A 111 -2.72 1.45 -3.40
N MET A 112 -3.22 1.23 -4.61
CA MET A 112 -2.48 0.54 -5.67
C MET A 112 -1.24 1.34 -6.11
N SER A 113 -1.34 2.66 -6.18
CA SER A 113 -0.22 3.53 -6.59
C SER A 113 0.98 3.46 -5.65
N TRP A 114 0.78 3.18 -4.37
CA TRP A 114 1.85 3.06 -3.38
C TRP A 114 2.76 1.83 -3.58
N ALA A 115 2.30 0.89 -4.40
CA ALA A 115 3.05 -0.29 -4.80
C ALA A 115 3.77 -0.13 -6.16
N ALA A 116 3.53 0.97 -6.90
CA ALA A 116 3.93 1.10 -8.30
C ALA A 116 5.45 1.01 -8.55
N HIS A 117 6.27 1.39 -7.57
CA HIS A 117 7.74 1.34 -7.65
C HIS A 117 8.35 0.27 -6.73
N ARG A 118 7.53 -0.70 -6.30
CA ARG A 118 7.96 -1.76 -5.40
C ARG A 118 8.21 -3.06 -6.15
N GLU A 119 9.20 -3.79 -5.68
CA GLU A 119 9.72 -5.02 -6.25
C GLU A 119 9.67 -6.15 -5.23
N THR A 120 9.41 -7.35 -5.71
CA THR A 120 9.40 -8.59 -4.93
C THR A 120 10.29 -9.63 -5.59
N SER A 121 10.91 -10.50 -4.78
CA SER A 121 11.77 -11.56 -5.30
C SER A 121 10.98 -12.69 -5.95
N ARG A 122 9.79 -12.99 -5.41
CA ARG A 122 8.84 -13.92 -6.01
C ARG A 122 7.74 -13.11 -6.72
N PRO A 123 7.33 -13.50 -7.93
CA PRO A 123 6.31 -12.76 -8.67
C PRO A 123 4.98 -12.70 -7.92
N GLU A 124 4.54 -13.78 -7.28
CA GLU A 124 3.30 -13.83 -6.50
C GLU A 124 3.30 -12.93 -5.26
N ASP A 125 4.47 -12.63 -4.69
CA ASP A 125 4.58 -11.77 -3.50
C ASP A 125 4.13 -10.34 -3.78
N ILE A 126 4.09 -9.88 -5.05
CA ILE A 126 3.57 -8.54 -5.38
C ILE A 126 2.08 -8.42 -5.02
N ALA A 127 1.35 -9.53 -5.05
CA ALA A 127 -0.03 -9.60 -4.61
C ALA A 127 -0.10 -9.75 -3.09
N TYR A 128 0.65 -10.70 -2.53
CA TYR A 128 0.57 -11.04 -1.12
C TYR A 128 1.03 -9.90 -0.20
N CYS A 129 2.00 -9.08 -0.65
CA CYS A 129 2.43 -7.91 0.11
C CYS A 129 1.38 -6.78 0.14
N LEU A 130 0.27 -6.90 -0.60
CA LEU A 130 -0.81 -5.90 -0.63
C LEU A 130 -2.08 -6.33 0.11
N LEU A 131 -2.19 -7.58 0.54
CA LEU A 131 -3.40 -8.12 1.19
C LEU A 131 -3.88 -7.24 2.35
N GLY A 132 -2.97 -6.89 3.26
CA GLY A 132 -3.30 -6.01 4.39
C GLY A 132 -3.61 -4.56 4.03
N ILE A 133 -3.10 -4.06 2.91
CA ILE A 133 -3.40 -2.70 2.42
C ILE A 133 -4.86 -2.63 1.94
N PHE A 134 -5.37 -3.73 1.40
CA PHE A 134 -6.73 -3.87 0.91
C PHE A 134 -7.67 -4.60 1.88
N ASP A 135 -7.20 -5.01 3.05
CA ASP A 135 -7.96 -5.82 4.02
C ASP A 135 -8.58 -7.08 3.39
N ILE A 136 -7.83 -7.74 2.50
CA ILE A 136 -8.23 -8.95 1.76
C ILE A 136 -7.57 -10.18 2.37
N ASN A 137 -8.30 -11.28 2.42
CA ASN A 137 -7.75 -12.59 2.74
C ASN A 137 -7.93 -13.52 1.55
N MET A 138 -6.85 -14.16 1.09
CA MET A 138 -6.92 -15.14 0.01
C MET A 138 -5.87 -16.25 0.20
N PRO A 139 -6.10 -17.46 -0.36
CA PRO A 139 -5.12 -18.55 -0.32
C PRO A 139 -3.80 -18.19 -1.00
N LEU A 140 -2.68 -18.52 -0.35
CA LEU A 140 -1.34 -18.35 -0.91
C LEU A 140 -0.93 -19.60 -1.71
N ILE A 141 -0.69 -19.43 -3.01
CA ILE A 141 -0.28 -20.49 -3.92
C ILE A 141 1.08 -20.11 -4.51
N TYR A 142 2.14 -20.43 -3.77
CA TYR A 142 3.51 -20.23 -4.26
C TYR A 142 3.77 -21.06 -5.53
N GLY A 143 4.31 -20.42 -6.56
CA GLY A 143 4.44 -20.97 -7.90
C GLY A 143 3.31 -20.61 -8.87
N GLU A 144 2.25 -19.91 -8.44
CA GLU A 144 1.20 -19.41 -9.35
C GLU A 144 1.63 -18.19 -10.17
N GLY A 145 2.72 -17.53 -9.75
CA GLY A 145 3.27 -16.35 -10.41
C GLY A 145 2.28 -15.18 -10.45
N MET A 146 2.19 -14.53 -11.61
CA MET A 146 1.32 -13.34 -11.78
C MET A 146 -0.18 -13.63 -11.64
N LYS A 147 -0.60 -14.92 -11.63
CA LYS A 147 -2.00 -15.28 -11.34
C LYS A 147 -2.44 -14.86 -9.94
N ALA A 148 -1.50 -14.77 -8.99
CA ALA A 148 -1.77 -14.26 -7.65
C ALA A 148 -2.27 -12.81 -7.71
N PHE A 149 -1.68 -11.99 -8.59
CA PHE A 149 -2.07 -10.59 -8.74
C PHE A 149 -3.43 -10.45 -9.42
N GLN A 150 -3.74 -11.30 -10.40
CA GLN A 150 -5.08 -11.35 -10.98
C GLN A 150 -6.14 -11.68 -9.93
N ARG A 151 -5.90 -12.69 -9.09
CA ARG A 151 -6.82 -13.05 -8.01
C ARG A 151 -6.97 -11.92 -6.99
N LEU A 152 -5.88 -11.23 -6.63
CA LEU A 152 -5.96 -10.03 -5.79
C LEU A 152 -6.88 -8.97 -6.42
N GLN A 153 -6.75 -8.73 -7.73
CA GLN A 153 -7.61 -7.77 -8.44
C GLN A 153 -9.09 -8.18 -8.40
N GLU A 154 -9.39 -9.47 -8.58
CA GLU A 154 -10.75 -10.02 -8.46
C GLU A 154 -11.32 -9.77 -7.05
N GLU A 155 -10.56 -10.09 -6.00
CA GLU A 155 -10.94 -9.85 -4.60
C GLU A 155 -11.13 -8.35 -4.28
N ILE A 156 -10.31 -7.47 -4.86
CA ILE A 156 -10.46 -6.01 -4.72
C ILE A 156 -11.77 -5.54 -5.37
N ILE A 157 -12.08 -6.01 -6.58
CA ILE A 157 -13.32 -5.62 -7.27
C ILE A 157 -14.54 -6.09 -6.47
N GLU A 158 -14.49 -7.30 -5.92
CA GLU A 158 -15.57 -7.85 -5.09
C GLU A 158 -15.73 -7.11 -3.76
N SER A 159 -14.62 -6.76 -3.11
CA SER A 159 -14.62 -6.07 -1.81
C SER A 159 -14.96 -4.59 -1.90
N TYR A 160 -14.71 -3.94 -3.04
CA TYR A 160 -14.87 -2.50 -3.26
C TYR A 160 -15.72 -2.17 -4.51
N PRO A 161 -16.96 -2.67 -4.61
CA PRO A 161 -17.76 -2.56 -5.84
C PRO A 161 -18.16 -1.12 -6.22
N MET A 162 -18.07 -0.19 -5.27
CA MET A 162 -18.41 1.23 -5.47
C MET A 162 -17.18 2.11 -5.75
N ASP A 163 -15.96 1.56 -5.66
CA ASP A 163 -14.74 2.32 -5.91
C ASP A 163 -14.29 2.18 -7.38
N TYR A 164 -14.87 3.02 -8.23
CA TYR A 164 -14.55 3.07 -9.66
C TYR A 164 -13.11 3.52 -9.95
N SER A 165 -12.35 4.02 -8.96
CA SER A 165 -10.96 4.42 -9.17
C SER A 165 -10.07 3.25 -9.57
N PHE A 166 -10.47 2.00 -9.27
CA PHE A 166 -9.76 0.81 -9.73
C PHE A 166 -9.58 0.78 -11.26
N PHE A 167 -10.52 1.35 -12.02
CA PHE A 167 -10.46 1.45 -13.48
C PHE A 167 -9.77 2.75 -13.99
N ALA A 168 -9.35 3.63 -13.09
CA ALA A 168 -8.67 4.89 -13.43
C ALA A 168 -7.17 4.65 -13.69
N TRP A 169 -6.86 4.01 -14.81
CA TRP A 169 -5.48 3.81 -15.26
C TRP A 169 -5.05 4.98 -16.17
N GLY A 170 -3.87 5.56 -15.94
CA GLY A 170 -3.35 6.72 -16.69
C GLY A 170 -3.40 8.06 -15.92
N THR A 171 -3.37 9.19 -16.65
CA THR A 171 -3.24 10.58 -16.14
C THR A 171 -4.36 11.07 -15.21
N ALA A 172 -5.29 10.20 -14.81
CA ALA A 172 -6.45 10.55 -13.98
C ALA A 172 -6.16 10.56 -12.47
N VAL A 173 -5.04 9.97 -12.01
CA VAL A 173 -4.77 9.81 -10.55
C VAL A 173 -4.39 11.14 -9.88
N SER A 174 -3.86 12.12 -10.61
CA SER A 174 -3.52 13.44 -10.05
C SER A 174 -4.69 14.41 -9.94
N MET A 175 -5.89 14.05 -10.42
CA MET A 175 -7.06 14.94 -10.45
C MET A 175 -8.13 14.65 -9.38
N PHE A 176 -8.05 13.52 -8.66
CA PHE A 176 -9.05 13.13 -7.65
C PHE A 176 -8.63 13.47 -6.21
N ASN A 177 -8.18 14.71 -5.98
CA ASN A 177 -7.94 15.25 -4.63
C ASN A 177 -9.12 16.12 -4.15
N GLY A 178 -10.37 15.74 -4.48
CA GLY A 178 -11.56 16.48 -4.10
C GLY A 178 -12.75 15.57 -3.81
N ASP A 179 -13.12 15.50 -2.53
CA ASP A 179 -14.43 15.15 -1.95
C ASP A 179 -15.38 14.31 -2.81
N TYR A 180 -15.27 12.99 -2.71
CA TYR A 180 -16.38 12.11 -3.09
C TYR A 180 -17.51 12.25 -2.07
N ARG A 181 -18.58 12.97 -2.43
CA ARG A 181 -19.86 12.94 -1.72
C ARG A 181 -20.83 12.04 -2.50
N PRO A 182 -21.41 10.99 -1.91
CA PRO A 182 -22.41 10.18 -2.59
C PRO A 182 -23.66 11.03 -2.88
N GLY A 183 -23.98 11.17 -4.17
CA GLY A 183 -25.12 11.94 -4.64
C GLY A 183 -26.45 11.27 -4.30
N VAL A 184 -27.30 12.00 -3.59
CA VAL A 184 -28.73 11.70 -3.41
C VAL A 184 -29.45 11.86 -4.77
N PRO A 185 -30.36 10.96 -5.18
CA PRO A 185 -30.97 11.04 -6.49
C PRO A 185 -32.04 12.15 -6.55
N SER A 186 -31.77 13.20 -7.33
CA SER A 186 -32.75 14.23 -7.69
C SER A 186 -33.62 13.74 -8.85
N ARG A 187 -34.93 13.66 -8.62
CA ARG A 187 -35.97 13.44 -9.63
C ARG A 187 -35.96 14.53 -10.71
N GLY A 188 -36.19 14.15 -11.97
CA GLY A 188 -36.87 14.99 -12.97
C GLY A 188 -36.26 15.00 -14.38
N GLN A 189 -36.96 14.35 -15.33
CA GLN A 189 -37.35 14.80 -16.70
C GLN A 189 -36.38 15.68 -17.53
N THR A 190 -36.11 15.52 -18.82
CA THR A 190 -36.60 14.71 -19.97
C THR A 190 -35.57 14.99 -21.08
N ILE A 191 -35.10 14.00 -21.84
CA ILE A 191 -34.31 14.27 -23.06
C ILE A 191 -35.04 13.64 -24.25
N GLY A 192 -35.49 14.52 -25.15
CA GLY A 192 -36.19 14.17 -26.39
C GLY A 192 -35.24 13.57 -27.42
N MET A 193 -35.76 12.57 -28.14
CA MET A 193 -35.14 11.98 -29.33
C MET A 193 -35.25 12.95 -30.51
N GLY A 194 -34.17 13.07 -31.29
CA GLY A 194 -34.16 13.70 -32.60
C GLY A 194 -33.10 13.04 -33.47
N ALA A 195 -33.56 12.14 -34.34
CA ALA A 195 -32.77 11.44 -35.33
C ALA A 195 -32.31 12.39 -36.46
N THR A 196 -31.15 12.12 -37.04
CA THR A 196 -30.76 12.63 -38.36
C THR A 196 -30.28 11.45 -39.20
N GLU A 197 -31.08 11.07 -40.19
CA GLU A 197 -30.64 10.31 -41.36
C GLU A 197 -30.08 11.30 -42.40
N GLY A 198 -29.02 10.90 -43.12
CA GLY A 198 -28.46 11.62 -44.28
C GLY A 198 -26.96 11.76 -44.24
#